data_AF-A0A843FZP1-F1
#
_entry.id   AF-A0A843FZP1-F1
#
_cell.length_a   1.000
_cell.length_b   1.000
_cell.length_c   1.000
_cell.angle_alpha   90.00
_cell.angle_beta   90.00
_cell.angle_gamma   90.00
#
_symmetry.space_group_name_H-M   'P 1'
#
loop_
_entity.id
_entity.type
_entity.pdbx_description
1 polymer ?
#
loop_
_entity_poly.entity_id
_entity_poly.type
_entity_poly.pdbx_seq_one_letter_code
_entity_poly.pdbx_strand_id
1 'polypeptide(L)' 'MTKTIEEINEKILNGSARVVTAEEMPSIVAELGEEGALKEVDVVTTGTFGAMCSSGAFFNFGHADPPIRM' A
#
# COMPACT_ATOMS: atom_id res chain seq x y z
N MET A 1 -16.20 -13.82 -7.10
CA MET A 1 -16.67 -13.58 -5.71
C MET A 1 -16.08 -12.25 -5.28
N THR A 2 -16.90 -11.34 -4.77
CA THR A 2 -16.44 -10.00 -4.38
C THR A 2 -16.16 -9.99 -2.88
N LYS A 3 -14.89 -9.79 -2.49
CA LYS A 3 -14.50 -9.59 -1.08
C LYS A 3 -15.02 -8.23 -0.60
N THR A 4 -15.47 -8.13 0.64
CA THR A 4 -15.89 -6.85 1.23
C THR A 4 -14.74 -6.20 1.99
N ILE A 5 -14.80 -4.88 2.18
CA ILE A 5 -13.77 -4.16 2.94
C ILE A 5 -13.78 -4.63 4.41
N GLU A 6 -14.95 -4.92 4.95
CA GLU A 6 -15.12 -5.44 6.32
C GLU A 6 -14.41 -6.79 6.49
N GLU A 7 -14.58 -7.72 5.54
CA GLU A 7 -13.90 -9.01 5.53
C GLU A 7 -12.37 -8.83 5.49
N ILE A 8 -11.88 -7.96 4.61
CA ILE A 8 -10.43 -7.69 4.49
C ILE A 8 -9.89 -7.09 5.79
N ASN A 9 -10.61 -6.16 6.42
CA ASN A 9 -10.19 -5.55 7.68
C ASN A 9 -10.12 -6.57 8.82
N GLU A 10 -11.07 -7.51 8.90
CA GLU A 10 -11.01 -8.60 9.87
C GLU A 10 -9.77 -9.49 9.65
N LYS A 11 -9.47 -9.85 8.39
CA LYS A 11 -8.26 -10.62 8.02
C LYS A 11 -6.96 -9.87 8.36
N ILE A 12 -6.94 -8.55 8.23
CA ILE A 12 -5.78 -7.73 8.63
C ILE A 12 -5.63 -7.76 10.16
N LEU A 13 -6.73 -7.53 10.90
CA LEU A 13 -6.72 -7.50 12.36
C LEU A 13 -6.31 -8.83 12.99
N ASN A 14 -6.73 -9.95 12.39
CA ASN A 14 -6.39 -11.28 12.87
C ASN A 14 -5.06 -11.84 12.30
N GLY A 15 -4.38 -11.08 11.44
CA GLY A 15 -3.09 -11.45 10.84
C GLY A 15 -3.15 -12.56 9.78
N SER A 16 -4.34 -12.87 9.23
CA SER A 16 -4.52 -13.89 8.18
C SER A 16 -4.60 -13.32 6.76
N ALA A 17 -4.58 -12.00 6.60
CA ALA A 17 -4.62 -11.37 5.28
C ALA A 17 -3.40 -11.75 4.43
N ARG A 18 -3.65 -12.22 3.21
CA ARG A 18 -2.59 -12.43 2.20
C ARG A 18 -2.25 -11.10 1.54
N VAL A 19 -1.15 -10.50 1.98
CA VAL A 19 -0.64 -9.22 1.47
C VAL A 19 0.49 -9.48 0.47
N VAL A 20 0.43 -8.84 -0.68
CA VAL A 20 1.49 -8.90 -1.72
C VAL A 20 1.89 -7.50 -2.14
N THR A 21 3.02 -7.39 -2.83
CA THR A 21 3.46 -6.14 -3.46
C THR A 21 2.88 -6.01 -4.88
N ALA A 22 2.85 -4.77 -5.38
CA ALA A 22 2.47 -4.49 -6.76
C ALA A 22 3.39 -5.18 -7.79
N GLU A 23 4.64 -5.48 -7.42
CA GLU A 23 5.60 -6.20 -8.28
C GLU A 23 5.31 -7.70 -8.36
N GLU A 24 4.79 -8.31 -7.30
CA GLU A 24 4.44 -9.73 -7.24
C GLU A 24 3.11 -10.03 -7.93
N MET A 25 2.17 -9.07 -7.93
CA MET A 25 0.81 -9.27 -8.42
C MET A 25 0.72 -9.77 -9.88
N PRO A 26 1.50 -9.25 -10.86
CA PRO A 26 1.46 -9.74 -12.23
C PRO A 26 1.85 -11.23 -12.36
N SER A 27 2.83 -11.69 -11.60
CA SER A 27 3.24 -13.11 -11.60
C SER A 27 2.14 -14.02 -11.05
N ILE A 28 1.46 -13.59 -9.99
CA ILE A 28 0.34 -14.33 -9.39
C ILE A 28 -0.82 -14.46 -10.39
N VAL A 29 -1.16 -13.39 -11.11
CA VAL A 29 -2.19 -13.43 -12.15
C VAL A 29 -1.77 -14.32 -13.32
N ALA A 30 -0.49 -14.29 -13.73
CA ALA A 30 0.01 -15.15 -14.79
C ALA A 30 -0.08 -16.65 -14.43
N GLU A 31 0.10 -17.01 -13.16
CA GLU A 31 0.06 -18.39 -12.68
C GLU A 31 -1.38 -18.88 -12.40
N LEU A 32 -2.20 -18.04 -11.75
CA LEU A 32 -3.52 -18.45 -11.21
C LEU A 32 -4.71 -17.92 -12.01
N GLY A 33 -4.47 -17.03 -12.98
CA GLY A 33 -5.51 -16.25 -13.64
C GLY A 33 -6.12 -15.17 -12.74
N GLU A 34 -6.94 -14.29 -13.32
CA GLU A 34 -7.56 -13.16 -12.60
C GLU A 34 -8.46 -13.63 -11.44
N GLU A 35 -9.34 -14.61 -11.69
CA GLU A 35 -10.23 -15.12 -10.65
C GLU A 35 -9.48 -15.85 -9.53
N GLY A 36 -8.39 -16.57 -9.86
CA GLY A 36 -7.55 -17.24 -8.89
C GLY A 36 -6.79 -16.23 -8.03
N ALA A 37 -6.18 -15.24 -8.65
CA ALA A 37 -5.50 -14.15 -7.95
C ALA A 37 -6.45 -13.37 -7.03
N LEU A 38 -7.68 -13.09 -7.48
CA LEU A 38 -8.71 -12.43 -6.66
C LEU A 38 -9.15 -13.27 -5.45
N LYS A 39 -9.18 -14.60 -5.57
CA LYS A 39 -9.48 -15.49 -4.43
C LYS A 39 -8.35 -15.48 -3.42
N GLU A 40 -7.12 -15.57 -3.90
CA GLU A 40 -5.93 -15.74 -3.05
C GLU A 40 -5.47 -14.43 -2.40
N VAL A 41 -5.44 -13.32 -3.12
CA VAL A 41 -4.85 -12.05 -2.64
C VAL A 41 -5.90 -11.19 -1.95
N ASP A 42 -5.59 -10.70 -0.75
CA ASP A 42 -6.46 -9.82 0.03
C ASP A 42 -6.07 -8.35 -0.11
N VAL A 43 -4.77 -8.04 -0.12
CA VAL A 43 -4.26 -6.67 -0.21
C VAL A 43 -3.05 -6.62 -1.13
N VAL A 44 -3.03 -5.64 -2.05
CA VAL A 44 -1.85 -5.29 -2.85
C VAL A 44 -1.27 -3.99 -2.32
N THR A 45 -0.02 -4.02 -1.89
CA THR A 45 0.71 -2.86 -1.40
C THR A 45 1.61 -2.29 -2.49
N THR A 46 1.67 -0.98 -2.57
CA THR A 46 2.61 -0.28 -3.43
C THR A 46 3.36 0.75 -2.60
N GLY A 47 4.67 0.84 -2.81
CA GLY A 47 5.50 1.88 -2.22
C GLY A 47 5.81 2.92 -3.29
N THR A 48 5.58 4.20 -2.98
CA THR A 48 6.08 5.29 -3.82
C THR A 48 7.20 6.01 -3.06
N PHE A 49 8.29 6.31 -3.75
CA PHE A 49 9.33 7.18 -3.22
C PHE A 49 9.22 8.54 -3.91
N GLY A 50 8.48 9.46 -3.29
CA GLY A 50 8.27 10.81 -3.80
C GLY A 50 7.25 11.59 -2.98
N ALA A 51 7.26 12.92 -3.12
CA ALA A 51 6.23 13.75 -2.49
C ALA A 51 4.87 13.43 -3.14
N MET A 52 3.98 12.77 -2.41
CA MET A 52 2.60 12.56 -2.85
C MET A 52 1.88 13.91 -2.86
N CYS A 53 1.23 14.23 -3.99
CA CYS A 53 0.53 15.50 -4.22
C CYS A 53 -0.62 15.78 -3.22
N SER A 54 -0.99 14.80 -2.39
CA SER A 54 -2.10 14.83 -1.44
C SER A 54 -1.70 14.50 0.01
N SER A 55 -0.40 14.31 0.28
CA SER A 55 0.10 14.04 1.64
C SER A 55 0.72 15.30 2.23
N GLY A 56 0.02 15.94 3.16
CA GLY A 56 0.55 17.08 3.91
C GLY A 56 1.56 16.60 4.96
N ALA A 57 2.85 16.89 4.77
CA ALA A 57 3.88 16.66 5.78
C ALA A 57 4.40 18.01 6.28
N PHE A 58 4.32 18.23 7.59
CA PHE A 58 4.92 19.39 8.24
C PHE A 58 6.29 19.01 8.79
N PHE A 59 7.35 19.51 8.15
CA PHE A 59 8.71 19.32 8.63
C PHE A 59 9.16 20.58 9.39
N ASN A 60 9.60 20.41 10.64
CA ASN A 60 10.23 21.46 11.41
C ASN A 60 11.73 21.18 11.50
N PHE A 61 12.53 21.97 10.77
CA PHE A 61 13.99 21.84 10.76
C PHE A 61 14.69 22.72 11.82
N GLY A 62 13.92 23.35 12.72
CA GLY A 62 14.42 24.32 13.67
C GLY A 62 14.79 25.66 13.01
N HIS A 63 15.46 26.52 13.78
CA HIS A 63 16.03 27.76 13.25
C HIS A 63 17.31 27.40 12.48
N ALA A 64 17.31 27.63 11.17
CA ALA A 64 18.52 27.52 10.37
C ALA A 64 19.52 28.63 10.78
N ASP A 65 20.79 28.26 10.96
CA ASP A 65 21.91 29.20 11.08
C ASP A 65 22.96 28.86 10.02
N PRO A 66 23.17 29.70 8.98
CA PRO A 66 22.57 31.02 8.78
C PRO A 66 21.07 30.96 8.43
N PRO A 67 20.30 32.04 8.69
CA PRO A 67 18.88 32.10 8.35
C PRO A 67 18.65 31.85 6.86
N ILE A 68 17.79 30.87 6.53
CA ILE A 68 17.34 30.64 5.15
C ILE A 68 16.54 31.86 4.72
N ARG A 69 16.99 32.56 3.67
CA ARG A 69 16.13 33.51 2.96
C ARG A 69 15.17 32.70 2.10
N MET A 70 13.89 32.69 2.47
CA MET A 70 12.81 32.21 1.62
C MET A 70 12.31 33.36 0.76
#